data_AF-A0AAD6TVG8-F1
#
_entry.id   AF-A0AAD6TVG8-F1
#
_cell.length_a   1.000
_cell.length_b   1.000
_cell.length_c   1.000
_cell.angle_alpha   90.00
_cell.angle_beta   90.00
_cell.angle_gamma   90.00
#
_symmetry.space_group_name_H-M   'P 1'
#
loop_
_entity.id
_entity.type
_entity.pdbx_description
1 polymer ?
#
loop_
_entity_poly.entity_id
_entity_poly.type
_entity_poly.pdbx_seq_one_letter_code
_entity_poly.pdbx_strand_id
1 'polypeptide(L)'
;MPKGLGGPKSFHGELIEGSFHSHQVPLPGTKTSRPEELFTAEGVPVAEILGLVPQAAEKRLGQKWESFRAYAPLAVPEWTSFCVEQGTQESCMKAVGRLLKGVVKDPKGFHIFSPGGLVSDKLDAVLDDSWRNFQRDIEWRARGGREIEILSEHTCQGMLQGYTLTGRTGLFPSYEAFLGIVQTMMVQYSKFTKMAAENPWREPCGSLNYFETSTWARQEHNCFSHQNPAFISAVLNRKAMLVRVYLPPDARSFLSAMSHYLRANNYVNLMVGSKQPTPVSLSLEDADKHCNAGASVWKFESVDDGVKSDVVLVGIGVEVTFEIAVAALLRKHVPELRVRVVNVTDLMILSTSGTQLHALSVEVTVHAVYFVWFEWYQPKK
;
A
#
# COMPACT_ATOMS: atom_id res chain seq x y z
N MET A 1 -33.93 -16.05 -10.57
CA MET A 1 -34.15 -17.11 -9.56
C MET A 1 -34.58 -16.45 -8.26
N PRO A 2 -35.64 -16.91 -7.58
CA PRO A 2 -36.04 -16.37 -6.29
C PRO A 2 -34.95 -16.60 -5.22
N LYS A 3 -34.82 -15.68 -4.26
CA LYS A 3 -33.90 -15.84 -3.13
C LYS A 3 -34.34 -17.04 -2.28
N GLY A 4 -33.42 -17.93 -1.91
CA GLY A 4 -33.76 -19.15 -1.17
C GLY A 4 -34.47 -20.23 -2.01
N LEU A 5 -34.31 -20.21 -3.33
CA LEU A 5 -34.91 -21.18 -4.25
C LEU A 5 -34.68 -22.63 -3.79
N GLY A 6 -35.75 -23.44 -3.79
CA GLY A 6 -35.70 -24.85 -3.38
C GLY A 6 -35.68 -25.07 -1.88
N GLY A 7 -35.68 -23.99 -1.09
CA GLY A 7 -35.88 -24.01 0.35
C GLY A 7 -37.36 -24.02 0.76
N PRO A 8 -37.65 -23.80 2.05
CA PRO A 8 -39.02 -23.68 2.55
C PRO A 8 -39.77 -22.53 1.88
N LYS A 9 -41.02 -22.78 1.46
CA LYS A 9 -41.86 -21.73 0.87
C LYS A 9 -42.32 -20.71 1.91
N SER A 10 -42.76 -21.19 3.07
CA SER A 10 -43.24 -20.36 4.17
C SER A 10 -42.90 -20.97 5.53
N PHE A 11 -42.88 -20.13 6.57
CA PHE A 11 -42.72 -20.53 7.96
C PHE A 11 -43.53 -19.59 8.85
N HIS A 12 -44.34 -20.15 9.76
CA HIS A 12 -45.28 -19.40 10.62
C HIS A 12 -46.16 -18.37 9.88
N GLY A 13 -46.58 -18.69 8.65
CA GLY A 13 -47.41 -17.81 7.83
C GLY A 13 -46.64 -16.71 7.08
N GLU A 14 -45.33 -16.59 7.30
CA GLU A 14 -44.46 -15.67 6.56
C GLU A 14 -43.85 -16.36 5.32
N LEU A 15 -43.69 -15.60 4.25
CA LEU A 15 -43.02 -16.06 3.03
C LEU A 15 -41.50 -16.11 3.24
N ILE A 16 -40.87 -17.24 2.88
CA ILE A 16 -39.42 -17.46 3.01
C ILE A 16 -38.76 -17.46 1.63
N GLU A 17 -39.07 -18.45 0.78
CA GLU A 17 -38.59 -18.48 -0.61
C GLU A 17 -39.12 -17.27 -1.38
N GLY A 18 -38.23 -16.56 -2.08
CA GLY A 18 -38.53 -15.32 -2.77
C GLY A 18 -38.59 -14.09 -1.85
N SER A 19 -38.26 -14.22 -0.57
CA SER A 19 -38.38 -13.16 0.43
C SER A 19 -37.06 -12.85 1.14
N PHE A 20 -36.97 -11.70 1.82
CA PHE A 20 -35.82 -11.32 2.64
C PHE A 20 -35.60 -12.27 3.83
N HIS A 21 -36.65 -12.95 4.30
CA HIS A 21 -36.57 -13.95 5.37
C HIS A 21 -35.67 -15.16 5.03
N SER A 22 -35.39 -15.41 3.74
CA SER A 22 -34.43 -16.43 3.30
C SER A 22 -32.94 -16.01 3.38
N HIS A 23 -32.62 -14.83 3.93
CA HIS A 23 -31.24 -14.31 3.89
C HIS A 23 -30.23 -15.06 4.76
N GLN A 24 -30.64 -15.42 5.98
CA GLN A 24 -29.75 -15.99 6.98
C GLN A 24 -30.15 -17.44 7.27
N VAL A 25 -30.71 -17.72 8.45
CA VAL A 25 -31.19 -19.06 8.82
C VAL A 25 -32.71 -19.07 8.65
N PRO A 26 -33.26 -19.68 7.59
CA PRO A 26 -34.70 -19.63 7.32
C PRO A 26 -35.52 -20.50 8.28
N LEU A 27 -34.91 -21.51 8.92
CA LEU A 27 -35.56 -22.41 9.87
C LEU A 27 -34.60 -22.81 11.00
N PRO A 28 -35.04 -22.83 12.26
CA PRO A 28 -34.28 -23.45 13.35
C PRO A 28 -34.42 -24.99 13.32
N GLY A 29 -33.30 -25.73 13.36
CA GLY A 29 -33.29 -27.17 13.68
C GLY A 29 -33.82 -28.13 12.61
N THR A 30 -33.51 -27.90 11.33
CA THR A 30 -33.99 -28.74 10.21
C THR A 30 -33.29 -30.09 10.08
N LYS A 31 -34.06 -31.14 9.71
CA LYS A 31 -33.60 -32.54 9.56
C LYS A 31 -33.92 -33.21 8.22
N THR A 32 -34.57 -32.51 7.29
CA THR A 32 -35.11 -33.13 6.06
C THR A 32 -34.25 -32.81 4.85
N SER A 33 -33.39 -33.75 4.47
CA SER A 33 -32.85 -33.90 3.12
C SER A 33 -33.04 -35.35 2.67
N ARG A 34 -33.07 -35.60 1.35
CA ARG A 34 -33.06 -36.94 0.75
C ARG A 34 -31.68 -37.22 0.12
N PRO A 35 -30.61 -37.37 0.93
CA PRO A 35 -29.26 -37.56 0.41
C PRO A 35 -29.08 -38.91 -0.32
N GLU A 36 -29.97 -39.87 -0.11
CA GLU A 36 -29.90 -41.23 -0.66
C GLU A 36 -29.87 -41.30 -2.18
N GLU A 37 -30.38 -40.27 -2.88
CA GLU A 37 -30.33 -40.19 -4.35
C GLU A 37 -29.03 -39.53 -4.87
N LEU A 38 -28.27 -38.86 -3.99
CA LEU A 38 -27.11 -38.05 -4.35
C LEU A 38 -25.79 -38.70 -3.92
N PHE A 39 -25.83 -39.60 -2.93
CA PHE A 39 -24.65 -40.23 -2.34
C PHE A 39 -24.81 -41.75 -2.27
N THR A 40 -23.71 -42.47 -2.43
CA THR A 40 -23.63 -43.91 -2.13
C THR A 40 -23.74 -44.15 -0.63
N ALA A 41 -23.89 -45.43 -0.23
CA ALA A 41 -23.93 -45.81 1.19
C ALA A 41 -22.66 -45.42 1.97
N GLU A 42 -21.54 -45.25 1.27
CA GLU A 42 -20.23 -44.83 1.80
C GLU A 42 -20.07 -43.30 1.89
N GLY A 43 -21.07 -42.51 1.45
CA GLY A 43 -21.05 -41.06 1.48
C GLY A 43 -20.33 -40.39 0.30
N VAL A 44 -20.07 -41.14 -0.78
CA VAL A 44 -19.46 -40.60 -2.01
C VAL A 44 -20.56 -40.10 -2.95
N PRO A 45 -20.43 -38.93 -3.61
CA PRO A 45 -21.40 -38.52 -4.62
C PRO A 45 -21.54 -39.57 -5.74
N VAL A 46 -22.76 -39.78 -6.23
CA VAL A 46 -23.03 -40.74 -7.33
C VAL A 46 -22.28 -40.38 -8.62
N ALA A 47 -22.07 -41.38 -9.48
CA ALA A 47 -21.25 -41.24 -10.69
C ALA A 47 -21.77 -40.16 -11.64
N GLU A 48 -23.09 -39.97 -11.74
CA GLU A 48 -23.66 -38.90 -12.57
C GLU A 48 -23.20 -37.51 -12.12
N ILE A 49 -23.12 -37.26 -10.80
CA ILE A 49 -22.66 -35.98 -10.24
C ILE A 49 -21.17 -35.80 -10.47
N LEU A 50 -20.36 -36.83 -10.20
CA LEU A 50 -18.92 -36.76 -10.42
C LEU A 50 -18.56 -36.59 -11.90
N GLY A 51 -19.39 -37.12 -12.80
CA GLY A 51 -19.26 -36.92 -14.24
C GLY A 51 -19.42 -35.47 -14.71
N LEU A 52 -20.11 -34.61 -13.93
CA LEU A 52 -20.27 -33.18 -14.22
C LEU A 52 -19.01 -32.36 -13.87
N VAL A 53 -18.15 -32.87 -13.00
CA VAL A 53 -16.93 -32.18 -12.59
C VAL A 53 -15.84 -32.39 -13.66
N PRO A 54 -15.13 -31.33 -14.10
CA PRO A 54 -14.04 -31.49 -15.06
C PRO A 54 -13.01 -32.52 -14.57
N GLN A 55 -12.71 -33.52 -15.41
CA GLN A 55 -11.75 -34.58 -15.08
C GLN A 55 -10.34 -34.01 -14.89
N ALA A 56 -9.94 -33.10 -15.77
CA ALA A 56 -8.70 -32.35 -15.67
C ALA A 56 -8.74 -31.37 -14.48
N ALA A 57 -7.83 -31.56 -13.53
CA ALA A 57 -7.78 -30.80 -12.27
C ALA A 57 -7.68 -29.28 -12.51
N GLU A 58 -6.84 -28.85 -13.43
CA GLU A 58 -6.59 -27.45 -13.78
C GLU A 58 -7.82 -26.72 -14.38
N LYS A 59 -8.83 -27.47 -14.83
CA LYS A 59 -10.10 -26.91 -15.30
C LYS A 59 -11.12 -26.72 -14.19
N ARG A 60 -10.89 -27.30 -13.00
CA ARG A 60 -11.76 -27.13 -11.84
C ARG A 60 -11.52 -25.75 -11.23
N LEU A 61 -12.59 -25.03 -10.93
CA LEU A 61 -12.52 -23.64 -10.47
C LEU A 61 -11.62 -23.46 -9.22
N GLY A 62 -11.69 -24.38 -8.27
CA GLY A 62 -10.88 -24.37 -7.05
C GLY A 62 -9.41 -24.77 -7.24
N GLN A 63 -9.02 -25.29 -8.42
CA GLN A 63 -7.67 -25.77 -8.71
C GLN A 63 -6.99 -24.99 -9.84
N LYS A 64 -7.60 -23.90 -10.32
CA LYS A 64 -6.94 -22.95 -11.21
C LYS A 64 -5.76 -22.30 -10.50
N TRP A 65 -4.60 -22.24 -11.15
CA TRP A 65 -3.38 -21.73 -10.52
C TRP A 65 -3.51 -20.25 -10.11
N GLU A 66 -4.32 -19.47 -10.83
CA GLU A 66 -4.63 -18.07 -10.52
C GLU A 66 -5.30 -17.88 -9.15
N SER A 67 -5.91 -18.92 -8.57
CA SER A 67 -6.62 -18.81 -7.28
C SER A 67 -5.68 -18.94 -6.07
N PHE A 68 -4.52 -19.60 -6.22
CA PHE A 68 -3.68 -19.98 -5.07
C PHE A 68 -2.16 -19.88 -5.28
N ARG A 69 -1.65 -19.76 -6.51
CA ARG A 69 -0.20 -19.75 -6.81
C ARG A 69 0.20 -18.85 -7.97
N ALA A 70 -0.44 -17.67 -8.03
CA ALA A 70 -0.31 -16.81 -9.19
C ALA A 70 0.91 -15.87 -9.15
N TYR A 71 1.42 -15.56 -7.96
CA TYR A 71 2.33 -14.44 -7.76
C TYR A 71 3.68 -14.62 -8.47
N ALA A 72 4.02 -13.64 -9.30
CA ALA A 72 5.31 -13.50 -9.94
C ALA A 72 5.97 -12.19 -9.47
N PRO A 73 7.21 -12.25 -8.95
CA PRO A 73 7.97 -11.04 -8.60
C PRO A 73 8.19 -10.13 -9.80
N LEU A 74 8.09 -8.82 -9.58
CA LEU A 74 8.34 -7.81 -10.59
C LEU A 74 9.85 -7.58 -10.79
N ALA A 75 10.28 -7.47 -12.04
CA ALA A 75 11.63 -7.03 -12.36
C ALA A 75 11.72 -5.50 -12.19
N VAL A 76 12.32 -5.06 -11.07
CA VAL A 76 12.54 -3.63 -10.80
C VAL A 76 13.98 -3.26 -11.20
N PRO A 77 14.18 -2.21 -12.03
CA PRO A 77 15.51 -1.70 -12.33
C PRO A 77 16.25 -1.18 -11.09
N GLU A 78 17.58 -1.15 -11.15
CA GLU A 78 18.40 -0.58 -10.07
C GLU A 78 18.13 0.93 -9.94
N TRP A 79 17.63 1.33 -8.77
CA TRP A 79 17.18 2.70 -8.51
C TRP A 79 18.30 3.75 -8.62
N THR A 80 19.55 3.34 -8.35
CA THR A 80 20.75 4.18 -8.43
C THR A 80 20.98 4.74 -9.83
N SER A 81 20.45 4.09 -10.87
CA SER A 81 20.50 4.56 -12.26
C SER A 81 19.63 5.81 -12.51
N PHE A 82 18.73 6.12 -11.57
CA PHE A 82 17.81 7.27 -11.63
C PHE A 82 18.16 8.34 -10.57
N CYS A 83 19.35 8.24 -9.98
CA CYS A 83 19.78 9.10 -8.88
C CYS A 83 19.69 10.59 -9.23
N VAL A 84 19.40 11.38 -8.21
CA VAL A 84 19.29 12.84 -8.22
C VAL A 84 20.47 13.39 -7.45
N GLU A 85 21.10 14.49 -7.86
CA GLU A 85 22.27 15.08 -7.20
C GLU A 85 21.95 15.65 -5.80
N GLN A 86 22.87 15.50 -4.84
CA GLN A 86 22.70 16.00 -3.47
C GLN A 86 22.75 17.53 -3.45
N GLY A 87 21.95 18.18 -2.60
CA GLY A 87 21.91 19.64 -2.49
C GLY A 87 21.09 20.33 -3.58
N THR A 88 20.59 19.58 -4.57
CA THR A 88 19.63 20.09 -5.56
C THR A 88 18.20 20.11 -5.02
N GLN A 89 17.28 20.71 -5.77
CA GLN A 89 15.84 20.66 -5.51
C GLN A 89 15.18 19.71 -6.50
N GLU A 90 14.50 18.67 -6.01
CA GLU A 90 13.84 17.70 -6.89
C GLU A 90 12.49 17.26 -6.32
N SER A 91 11.54 17.00 -7.22
CA SER A 91 10.25 16.40 -6.87
C SER A 91 10.41 14.90 -6.69
N CYS A 92 10.01 14.38 -5.53
CA CYS A 92 10.05 12.95 -5.24
C CYS A 92 9.25 12.14 -6.29
N MET A 93 8.09 12.68 -6.69
CA MET A 93 7.26 12.06 -7.70
C MET A 93 7.91 12.04 -9.08
N LYS A 94 8.56 13.14 -9.51
CA LYS A 94 9.28 13.13 -10.81
C LYS A 94 10.43 12.13 -10.82
N ALA A 95 11.18 12.03 -9.73
CA ALA A 95 12.25 11.05 -9.58
C ALA A 95 11.70 9.62 -9.69
N VAL A 96 10.66 9.30 -8.92
CA VAL A 96 9.97 8.00 -8.97
C VAL A 96 9.36 7.74 -10.35
N GLY A 97 8.79 8.75 -11.01
CA GLY A 97 8.24 8.63 -12.36
C GLY A 97 9.28 8.13 -13.38
N ARG A 98 10.54 8.56 -13.26
CA ARG A 98 11.65 8.05 -14.08
C ARG A 98 11.98 6.58 -13.79
N LEU A 99 11.96 6.17 -12.52
CA LEU A 99 12.11 4.75 -12.15
C LEU A 99 10.94 3.91 -12.70
N LEU A 100 9.70 4.39 -12.52
CA LEU A 100 8.50 3.71 -13.02
C LEU A 100 8.49 3.60 -14.55
N LYS A 101 9.01 4.59 -15.28
CA LYS A 101 9.28 4.50 -16.73
C LYS A 101 10.18 3.31 -17.07
N GLY A 102 11.16 3.00 -16.24
CA GLY A 102 11.99 1.79 -16.37
C GLY A 102 11.20 0.51 -16.08
N VAL A 103 10.35 0.52 -15.05
CA VAL A 103 9.54 -0.64 -14.62
C VAL A 103 8.49 -1.03 -15.66
N VAL A 104 7.81 -0.05 -16.29
CA VAL A 104 6.76 -0.31 -17.29
C VAL A 104 7.27 -0.99 -18.57
N LYS A 105 8.58 -1.05 -18.76
CA LYS A 105 9.22 -1.81 -19.85
C LYS A 105 9.10 -3.31 -19.66
N ASP A 106 8.90 -3.81 -18.44
CA ASP A 106 8.60 -5.22 -18.21
C ASP A 106 7.22 -5.55 -18.82
N PRO A 107 7.15 -6.36 -19.89
CA PRO A 107 5.89 -6.62 -20.57
C PRO A 107 4.90 -7.45 -19.73
N LYS A 108 5.34 -8.09 -18.64
CA LYS A 108 4.56 -9.11 -17.94
C LYS A 108 3.95 -8.67 -16.60
N GLY A 109 4.42 -7.57 -16.01
CA GLY A 109 4.32 -7.46 -14.55
C GLY A 109 3.60 -6.26 -13.94
N PHE A 110 3.49 -5.13 -14.64
CA PHE A 110 3.18 -3.85 -13.97
C PHE A 110 2.07 -3.03 -14.62
N HIS A 111 1.18 -2.45 -13.79
CA HIS A 111 0.20 -1.42 -14.18
C HIS A 111 0.02 -0.37 -13.08
N ILE A 112 -0.23 0.87 -13.50
CA ILE A 112 -0.61 1.98 -12.64
C ILE A 112 -2.12 2.22 -12.79
N PHE A 113 -2.83 2.34 -11.68
CA PHE A 113 -4.26 2.63 -11.65
C PHE A 113 -4.48 3.97 -10.96
N SER A 114 -4.84 5.03 -11.69
CA SER A 114 -4.95 6.39 -11.15
C SER A 114 -6.36 6.95 -11.27
N PRO A 115 -6.84 7.78 -10.31
CA PRO A 115 -8.15 8.39 -10.37
C PRO A 115 -8.07 9.77 -11.03
N GLY A 116 -7.64 9.83 -12.29
CA GLY A 116 -7.43 11.10 -13.02
C GLY A 116 -6.15 11.86 -12.66
N GLY A 117 -5.26 11.24 -11.88
CA GLY A 117 -4.18 11.93 -11.17
C GLY A 117 -2.80 11.87 -11.80
N LEU A 118 -2.51 10.97 -12.76
CA LEU A 118 -1.11 10.57 -13.07
C LEU A 118 -0.19 11.78 -13.37
N VAL A 119 -0.63 12.67 -14.25
CA VAL A 119 0.12 13.88 -14.65
C VAL A 119 0.11 14.93 -13.54
N SER A 120 -1.02 15.07 -12.82
CA SER A 120 -1.12 16.00 -11.69
C SER A 120 -0.17 15.62 -10.56
N ASP A 121 0.01 14.32 -10.37
CA ASP A 121 0.92 13.69 -9.41
C ASP A 121 2.37 13.66 -9.90
N LYS A 122 2.66 14.20 -11.10
CA LYS A 122 4.01 14.30 -11.69
C LYS A 122 4.67 12.94 -12.00
N LEU A 123 3.85 11.93 -12.33
CA LEU A 123 4.29 10.59 -12.75
C LEU A 123 4.23 10.41 -14.28
N ASP A 124 4.14 11.51 -15.02
CA ASP A 124 3.94 11.55 -16.47
C ASP A 124 5.10 10.98 -17.29
N ALA A 125 6.31 10.87 -16.73
CA ALA A 125 7.45 10.21 -17.40
C ALA A 125 7.15 8.76 -17.83
N VAL A 126 6.20 8.09 -17.17
CA VAL A 126 5.72 6.75 -17.58
C VAL A 126 5.12 6.75 -18.99
N LEU A 127 4.54 7.87 -19.41
CA LEU A 127 3.87 8.03 -20.71
C LEU A 127 4.84 8.25 -21.87
N ASP A 128 6.14 8.40 -21.61
CA ASP A 128 7.15 8.50 -22.67
C ASP A 128 7.33 7.14 -23.38
N ASP A 129 7.32 6.05 -22.61
CA ASP A 129 7.56 4.67 -23.10
C ASP A 129 6.32 3.78 -22.95
N SER A 130 5.18 4.37 -22.54
CA SER A 130 3.90 3.69 -22.38
C SER A 130 2.73 4.63 -22.65
N TRP A 131 1.50 4.13 -22.54
CA TRP A 131 0.29 4.92 -22.77
C TRP A 131 -0.78 4.63 -21.72
N ARG A 132 -1.83 5.46 -21.77
CA ARG A 132 -3.09 5.20 -21.08
C ARG A 132 -3.84 4.11 -21.81
N ASN A 133 -4.24 3.08 -21.08
CA ASN A 133 -4.96 1.93 -21.64
C ASN A 133 -6.49 2.13 -21.61
N PHE A 134 -6.97 3.20 -20.98
CA PHE A 134 -8.39 3.52 -20.89
C PHE A 134 -8.64 5.02 -21.05
N GLN A 135 -9.00 5.47 -22.26
CA GLN A 135 -9.36 6.86 -22.55
C GLN A 135 -10.43 6.95 -23.64
N ARG A 136 -11.26 8.00 -23.58
CA ARG A 136 -12.27 8.26 -24.62
C ARG A 136 -11.64 8.85 -25.89
N ASP A 137 -10.59 9.65 -25.76
CA ASP A 137 -9.91 10.28 -26.90
C ASP A 137 -9.24 9.22 -27.79
N ILE A 138 -9.50 9.27 -29.10
CA ILE A 138 -9.00 8.30 -30.08
C ILE A 138 -7.47 8.35 -30.18
N GLU A 139 -6.84 9.51 -30.01
CA GLU A 139 -5.38 9.66 -30.04
C GLU A 139 -4.71 8.90 -28.89
N TRP A 140 -5.39 8.87 -27.73
CA TRP A 140 -4.87 8.33 -26.47
C TRP A 140 -5.55 7.02 -26.02
N ARG A 141 -6.44 6.44 -26.85
CA ARG A 141 -7.22 5.23 -26.55
C ARG A 141 -6.52 3.95 -27.02
N ALA A 142 -6.45 2.96 -26.11
CA ALA A 142 -6.37 1.52 -26.38
C ALA A 142 -5.33 1.01 -27.39
N ARG A 143 -4.18 1.69 -27.56
CA ARG A 143 -3.01 1.11 -28.24
C ARG A 143 -2.18 0.20 -27.31
N GLY A 144 -2.82 -0.42 -26.33
CA GLY A 144 -2.14 -0.99 -25.16
C GLY A 144 -1.51 0.12 -24.30
N GLY A 145 -1.26 -0.17 -23.02
CA GLY A 145 -0.74 0.82 -22.10
C GLY A 145 -0.56 0.26 -20.69
N ARG A 146 0.27 0.92 -19.89
CA ARG A 146 0.59 0.52 -18.51
C ARG A 146 -0.07 1.40 -17.46
N GLU A 147 -0.76 2.46 -17.88
CA GLU A 147 -1.63 3.23 -17.02
C GLU A 147 -3.11 2.93 -17.34
N ILE A 148 -3.95 2.90 -16.31
CA ILE A 148 -5.40 2.87 -16.41
C ILE A 148 -5.93 4.01 -15.53
N GLU A 149 -6.59 4.98 -16.17
CA GLU A 149 -7.10 6.15 -15.49
C GLU A 149 -8.63 6.24 -15.56
N ILE A 150 -9.26 6.22 -14.39
CA ILE A 150 -10.72 6.32 -14.22
C ILE A 150 -10.97 7.12 -12.96
N LEU A 151 -11.74 8.22 -13.04
CA LEU A 151 -12.06 9.07 -11.88
C LEU A 151 -13.02 8.37 -10.89
N SER A 152 -12.52 7.33 -10.22
CA SER A 152 -13.18 6.50 -9.22
C SER A 152 -12.11 5.69 -8.48
N GLU A 153 -11.83 6.06 -7.23
CA GLU A 153 -10.87 5.37 -6.38
C GLU A 153 -11.29 3.90 -6.18
N HIS A 154 -12.59 3.65 -6.04
CA HIS A 154 -13.15 2.30 -5.93
C HIS A 154 -12.80 1.43 -7.14
N THR A 155 -12.94 1.99 -8.35
CA THR A 155 -12.65 1.25 -9.57
C THR A 155 -11.16 0.99 -9.70
N CYS A 156 -10.32 2.00 -9.46
CA CYS A 156 -8.86 1.85 -9.50
C CYS A 156 -8.37 0.81 -8.48
N GLN A 157 -8.84 0.86 -7.24
CA GLN A 157 -8.49 -0.12 -6.21
C GLN A 157 -9.01 -1.51 -6.56
N GLY A 158 -10.25 -1.65 -7.02
CA GLY A 158 -10.83 -2.94 -7.36
C GLY A 158 -10.10 -3.61 -8.52
N MET A 159 -9.73 -2.83 -9.54
CA MET A 159 -8.89 -3.30 -10.64
C MET A 159 -7.49 -3.69 -10.14
N LEU A 160 -6.83 -2.84 -9.35
CA LEU A 160 -5.54 -3.17 -8.73
C LEU A 160 -5.63 -4.47 -7.92
N GLN A 161 -6.68 -4.65 -7.11
CA GLN A 161 -6.85 -5.84 -6.29
C GLN A 161 -7.01 -7.11 -7.13
N GLY A 162 -7.85 -7.09 -8.16
CA GLY A 162 -7.96 -8.22 -9.10
C GLY A 162 -6.64 -8.46 -9.84
N TYR A 163 -5.94 -7.39 -10.22
CA TYR A 163 -4.65 -7.42 -10.89
C TYR A 163 -3.58 -8.11 -10.05
N THR A 164 -3.53 -7.77 -8.76
CA THR A 164 -2.60 -8.30 -7.77
C THR A 164 -2.93 -9.74 -7.36
N LEU A 165 -4.21 -10.05 -7.14
CA LEU A 165 -4.64 -11.41 -6.77
C LEU A 165 -4.37 -12.43 -7.88
N THR A 166 -4.37 -11.98 -9.14
CA THR A 166 -4.00 -12.76 -10.32
C THR A 166 -2.51 -12.73 -10.64
N GLY A 167 -1.69 -12.35 -9.66
CA GLY A 167 -0.27 -12.68 -9.63
C GLY A 167 0.70 -11.60 -10.05
N ARG A 168 0.22 -10.40 -10.39
CA ARG A 168 1.07 -9.31 -10.91
C ARG A 168 1.16 -8.17 -9.90
N THR A 169 1.93 -7.14 -10.22
CA THR A 169 2.18 -6.02 -9.31
C THR A 169 1.57 -4.76 -9.90
N GLY A 170 0.85 -3.98 -9.12
CA GLY A 170 0.39 -2.66 -9.56
C GLY A 170 0.75 -1.57 -8.57
N LEU A 171 0.45 -0.33 -8.96
CA LEU A 171 0.61 0.86 -8.13
C LEU A 171 -0.65 1.71 -8.24
N PHE A 172 -1.11 2.26 -7.12
CA PHE A 172 -2.25 3.16 -7.05
C PHE A 172 -1.83 4.51 -6.47
N PRO A 173 -1.38 5.45 -7.34
CA PRO A 173 -1.18 6.83 -6.95
C PRO A 173 -2.51 7.56 -6.78
N SER A 174 -2.62 8.37 -5.75
CA SER A 174 -3.77 9.23 -5.52
C SER A 174 -3.40 10.41 -4.64
N TYR A 175 -4.28 11.41 -4.62
CA TYR A 175 -4.20 12.48 -3.63
C TYR A 175 -4.42 11.91 -2.23
N GLU A 176 -3.60 12.34 -1.28
CA GLU A 176 -3.63 11.89 0.11
C GLU A 176 -5.04 11.92 0.71
N ALA A 177 -5.78 13.01 0.50
CA ALA A 177 -7.11 13.18 1.07
C ALA A 177 -8.17 12.18 0.58
N PHE A 178 -7.94 11.53 -0.55
CA PHE A 178 -8.96 10.71 -1.23
C PHE A 178 -8.74 9.22 -1.10
N LEU A 179 -7.55 8.74 -0.69
CA LEU A 179 -7.38 7.30 -0.42
C LEU A 179 -8.28 6.78 0.71
N GLY A 180 -8.72 7.66 1.62
CA GLY A 180 -9.75 7.35 2.60
C GLY A 180 -11.04 6.77 2.01
N ILE A 181 -11.38 7.11 0.75
CA ILE A 181 -12.56 6.60 0.03
C ILE A 181 -12.53 5.06 -0.06
N VAL A 182 -11.35 4.46 -0.25
CA VAL A 182 -11.18 3.00 -0.44
C VAL A 182 -10.75 2.28 0.84
N GLN A 183 -10.82 2.94 1.99
CA GLN A 183 -10.40 2.37 3.27
C GLN A 183 -11.02 1.00 3.53
N THR A 184 -12.34 0.85 3.34
CA THR A 184 -13.03 -0.42 3.59
C THR A 184 -12.59 -1.53 2.63
N MET A 185 -12.26 -1.21 1.38
CA MET A 185 -11.71 -2.18 0.42
C MET A 185 -10.31 -2.65 0.84
N MET A 186 -9.44 -1.71 1.25
CA MET A 186 -8.13 -2.02 1.84
C MET A 186 -8.27 -2.94 3.06
N VAL A 187 -9.23 -2.66 3.95
CA VAL A 187 -9.52 -3.51 5.12
C VAL A 187 -9.83 -4.95 4.70
N GLN A 188 -10.69 -5.13 3.70
CA GLN A 188 -11.06 -6.48 3.26
C GLN A 188 -9.87 -7.21 2.64
N TYR A 189 -9.03 -6.51 1.87
CA TYR A 189 -7.81 -7.09 1.35
C TYR A 189 -6.84 -7.51 2.46
N SER A 190 -6.63 -6.67 3.47
CA SER A 190 -5.78 -7.02 4.63
C SER A 190 -6.30 -8.25 5.39
N LYS A 191 -7.62 -8.40 5.53
CA LYS A 191 -8.22 -9.62 6.11
C LYS A 191 -7.98 -10.84 5.23
N PHE A 192 -8.11 -10.68 3.91
CA PHE A 192 -7.83 -11.74 2.95
C PHE A 192 -6.36 -12.19 3.02
N THR A 193 -5.38 -11.27 2.97
CA THR A 193 -3.96 -11.63 3.01
C THR A 193 -3.56 -12.24 4.34
N LYS A 194 -4.15 -11.79 5.46
CA LYS A 194 -4.00 -12.45 6.77
C LYS A 194 -4.39 -13.92 6.70
N MET A 195 -5.58 -14.20 6.14
CA MET A 195 -6.06 -15.58 6.03
C MET A 195 -5.27 -16.38 5.02
N ALA A 196 -4.88 -15.79 3.90
CA ALA A 196 -4.01 -16.44 2.93
C ALA A 196 -2.67 -16.86 3.56
N ALA A 197 -2.02 -15.98 4.34
CA ALA A 197 -0.74 -16.26 4.98
C ALA A 197 -0.81 -17.34 6.07
N GLU A 198 -1.96 -17.52 6.73
CA GLU A 198 -2.18 -18.58 7.74
C GLU A 198 -2.57 -19.93 7.11
N ASN A 199 -2.79 -19.99 5.80
CA ASN A 199 -3.18 -21.21 5.07
C ASN A 199 -2.00 -21.76 4.26
N PRO A 200 -1.38 -22.88 4.67
CA PRO A 200 -0.10 -23.33 4.10
C PRO A 200 -0.18 -23.82 2.64
N TRP A 201 -1.37 -24.15 2.14
CA TRP A 201 -1.57 -24.59 0.76
C TRP A 201 -1.60 -23.43 -0.24
N ARG A 202 -1.69 -22.19 0.23
CA ARG A 202 -1.80 -21.00 -0.61
C ARG A 202 -0.46 -20.26 -0.64
N GLU A 203 0.05 -20.01 -1.84
CA GLU A 203 1.28 -19.25 -2.03
C GLU A 203 1.06 -17.75 -1.76
N PRO A 204 2.15 -16.97 -1.57
CA PRO A 204 2.08 -15.52 -1.44
C PRO A 204 1.26 -14.83 -2.54
N CYS A 205 0.61 -13.72 -2.16
CA CYS A 205 0.01 -12.76 -3.08
C CYS A 205 0.92 -11.56 -3.26
N GLY A 206 0.80 -10.84 -4.38
CA GLY A 206 1.41 -9.50 -4.49
C GLY A 206 0.84 -8.54 -3.44
N SER A 207 1.50 -7.41 -3.22
CA SER A 207 1.01 -6.40 -2.27
C SER A 207 -0.01 -5.45 -2.92
N LEU A 208 -0.90 -4.86 -2.10
CA LEU A 208 -1.59 -3.65 -2.50
C LEU A 208 -0.68 -2.46 -2.22
N ASN A 209 -0.35 -1.71 -3.27
CA ASN A 209 0.63 -0.65 -3.24
C ASN A 209 -0.05 0.72 -3.46
N TYR A 210 -0.31 1.43 -2.37
CA TYR A 210 -0.83 2.79 -2.35
C TYR A 210 0.29 3.83 -2.32
N PHE A 211 0.19 4.85 -3.18
CA PHE A 211 1.16 5.93 -3.27
C PHE A 211 0.46 7.29 -3.10
N GLU A 212 0.59 7.88 -1.91
CA GLU A 212 0.02 9.18 -1.60
C GLU A 212 0.96 10.29 -2.06
N THR A 213 0.39 11.23 -2.80
CA THR A 213 1.01 12.53 -3.03
C THR A 213 -0.03 13.63 -3.00
N SER A 214 0.36 14.85 -3.37
CA SER A 214 -0.48 16.03 -3.18
C SER A 214 -0.92 16.08 -1.70
N THR A 215 0.09 16.06 -0.82
CA THR A 215 -0.06 15.94 0.64
C THR A 215 -0.86 17.11 1.22
N TRP A 216 -1.42 16.94 2.42
CA TRP A 216 -2.19 17.98 3.12
C TRP A 216 -1.43 19.31 3.24
N ALA A 217 -0.10 19.25 3.33
CA ALA A 217 0.76 20.42 3.47
C ALA A 217 0.87 21.23 2.16
N ARG A 218 0.66 20.61 0.99
CA ARG A 218 0.91 21.21 -0.34
C ARG A 218 -0.28 21.02 -1.29
N GLN A 219 -1.40 21.66 -0.95
CA GLN A 219 -2.65 21.69 -1.73
C GLN A 219 -3.04 23.11 -2.15
N GLU A 220 -2.16 23.77 -2.90
CA GLU A 220 -2.22 25.21 -3.19
C GLU A 220 -3.50 25.66 -3.93
N HIS A 221 -4.09 24.77 -4.74
CA HIS A 221 -5.27 25.08 -5.55
C HIS A 221 -6.59 24.56 -4.98
N ASN A 222 -6.53 23.69 -3.96
CA ASN A 222 -7.69 22.91 -3.52
C ASN A 222 -8.07 23.15 -2.04
N CYS A 223 -7.14 23.64 -1.23
CA CYS A 223 -7.37 24.03 0.17
C CYS A 223 -7.94 22.87 1.02
N PHE A 224 -8.76 23.20 2.03
CA PHE A 224 -9.12 22.33 3.15
C PHE A 224 -9.81 21.00 2.75
N SER A 225 -10.58 20.96 1.66
CA SER A 225 -11.23 19.71 1.21
C SER A 225 -10.25 18.63 0.79
N HIS A 226 -8.98 19.00 0.56
CA HIS A 226 -7.89 18.10 0.15
C HIS A 226 -6.83 17.91 1.24
N GLN A 227 -7.14 18.25 2.50
CA GLN A 227 -6.22 18.09 3.64
C GLN A 227 -6.71 16.99 4.57
N ASN A 228 -6.31 15.74 4.30
CA ASN A 228 -6.69 14.60 5.14
C ASN A 228 -5.68 13.45 5.07
N PRO A 229 -4.66 13.43 5.95
CA PRO A 229 -3.65 12.37 6.00
C PRO A 229 -4.10 11.11 6.79
N ALA A 230 -5.41 10.95 7.06
CA ALA A 230 -5.90 9.91 7.99
C ALA A 230 -5.76 8.47 7.48
N PHE A 231 -5.49 8.26 6.18
CA PHE A 231 -5.31 6.92 5.62
C PHE A 231 -4.08 6.21 6.20
N ILE A 232 -3.02 6.94 6.56
CA ILE A 232 -1.88 6.42 7.33
C ILE A 232 -2.36 5.68 8.59
N SER A 233 -3.21 6.33 9.40
CA SER A 233 -3.78 5.72 10.60
C SER A 233 -4.66 4.51 10.27
N ALA A 234 -5.38 4.52 9.15
CA ALA A 234 -6.18 3.37 8.72
C ALA A 234 -5.31 2.14 8.38
N VAL A 235 -4.17 2.35 7.73
CA VAL A 235 -3.19 1.30 7.41
C VAL A 235 -2.48 0.80 8.67
N LEU A 236 -2.00 1.70 9.54
CA LEU A 236 -1.32 1.33 10.79
C LEU A 236 -2.22 0.54 11.75
N ASN A 237 -3.54 0.71 11.68
CA ASN A 237 -4.52 -0.06 12.46
C ASN A 237 -4.71 -1.52 11.97
N ARG A 238 -3.90 -2.02 11.04
CA ARG A 238 -3.91 -3.44 10.62
C ARG A 238 -2.88 -4.23 11.42
N LYS A 239 -2.82 -5.55 11.18
CA LYS A 239 -1.79 -6.39 11.79
C LYS A 239 -0.43 -5.94 11.26
N ALA A 240 0.50 -5.61 12.16
CA ALA A 240 1.80 -5.05 11.80
C ALA A 240 2.56 -5.89 10.76
N MET A 241 2.42 -7.22 10.79
CA MET A 241 3.07 -8.15 9.86
C MET A 241 2.54 -8.06 8.42
N LEU A 242 1.45 -7.32 8.19
CA LEU A 242 0.76 -7.21 6.90
C LEU A 242 0.80 -5.80 6.34
N VAL A 243 1.48 -4.85 6.99
CA VAL A 243 1.53 -3.46 6.52
C VAL A 243 2.92 -2.89 6.52
N ARG A 244 3.18 -1.99 5.56
CA ARG A 244 4.36 -1.15 5.52
C ARG A 244 3.93 0.28 5.23
N VAL A 245 4.47 1.25 5.97
CA VAL A 245 4.16 2.67 5.78
C VAL A 245 5.48 3.44 5.71
N TYR A 246 5.76 4.00 4.54
CA TYR A 246 6.99 4.72 4.24
C TYR A 246 6.71 6.21 4.02
N LEU A 247 7.48 7.06 4.69
CA LEU A 247 7.50 8.51 4.48
C LEU A 247 8.96 8.98 4.29
N PRO A 248 9.59 8.64 3.16
CA PRO A 248 10.98 9.05 2.90
C PRO A 248 11.13 10.59 2.92
N PRO A 249 12.29 11.12 3.32
CA PRO A 249 12.48 12.56 3.49
C PRO A 249 12.77 13.34 2.21
N ASP A 250 13.28 12.69 1.16
CA ASP A 250 13.73 13.35 -0.06
C ASP A 250 13.69 12.43 -1.28
N ALA A 251 13.81 13.00 -2.48
CA ALA A 251 13.67 12.28 -3.75
C ALA A 251 14.60 11.06 -3.88
N ARG A 252 15.79 11.11 -3.26
CA ARG A 252 16.76 10.01 -3.31
C ARG A 252 16.35 8.85 -2.40
N SER A 253 15.89 9.17 -1.19
CA SER A 253 15.33 8.20 -0.26
C SER A 253 14.04 7.57 -0.82
N PHE A 254 13.22 8.34 -1.57
CA PHE A 254 12.08 7.79 -2.31
C PHE A 254 12.48 6.73 -3.33
N LEU A 255 13.52 6.98 -4.12
CA LEU A 255 13.97 6.01 -5.12
C LEU A 255 14.43 4.70 -4.46
N SER A 256 15.21 4.79 -3.38
CA SER A 256 15.64 3.62 -2.60
C SER A 256 14.44 2.87 -2.04
N ALA A 257 13.55 3.55 -1.30
CA ALA A 257 12.37 2.94 -0.70
C ALA A 257 11.44 2.32 -1.76
N MET A 258 11.20 3.00 -2.90
CA MET A 258 10.33 2.53 -3.97
C MET A 258 10.84 1.22 -4.61
N SER A 259 12.17 1.05 -4.71
CA SER A 259 12.77 -0.18 -5.21
C SER A 259 12.38 -1.40 -4.37
N HIS A 260 12.43 -1.28 -3.04
CA HIS A 260 12.02 -2.35 -2.12
C HIS A 260 10.50 -2.54 -2.10
N TYR A 261 9.78 -1.41 -2.11
CA TYR A 261 8.33 -1.35 -2.08
C TYR A 261 7.66 -2.14 -3.22
N LEU A 262 8.17 -2.02 -4.45
CA LEU A 262 7.65 -2.74 -5.62
C LEU A 262 7.97 -4.25 -5.62
N ARG A 263 8.97 -4.70 -4.84
CA ARG A 263 9.35 -6.11 -4.72
C ARG A 263 8.60 -6.83 -3.59
N ALA A 264 7.89 -6.10 -2.74
CA ALA A 264 7.23 -6.64 -1.56
C ALA A 264 5.95 -7.43 -1.92
N ASN A 265 5.66 -8.49 -1.15
CA ASN A 265 4.48 -9.34 -1.30
C ASN A 265 3.71 -9.49 0.02
N ASN A 266 2.43 -9.86 -0.04
CA ASN A 266 1.51 -10.06 1.08
C ASN A 266 1.19 -8.83 1.94
N TYR A 267 1.64 -7.64 1.55
CA TYR A 267 1.41 -6.42 2.33
C TYR A 267 0.27 -5.56 1.77
N VAL A 268 -0.25 -4.71 2.65
CA VAL A 268 -0.79 -3.40 2.27
C VAL A 268 0.33 -2.39 2.50
N ASN A 269 0.91 -1.90 1.42
CA ASN A 269 1.97 -0.89 1.46
C ASN A 269 1.39 0.49 1.20
N LEU A 270 1.85 1.46 1.99
CA LEU A 270 1.59 2.87 1.79
C LEU A 270 2.92 3.61 1.72
N MET A 271 3.11 4.42 0.69
CA MET A 271 4.20 5.38 0.61
C MET A 271 3.60 6.77 0.44
N VAL A 272 4.08 7.75 1.20
CA VAL A 272 3.56 9.13 1.19
C VAL A 272 4.70 10.05 0.80
N GLY A 273 4.49 10.91 -0.21
CA GLY A 273 5.53 11.83 -0.67
C GLY A 273 5.07 13.07 -1.39
N SER A 274 5.94 14.08 -1.38
CA SER A 274 5.66 15.37 -2.02
C SER A 274 5.90 15.34 -3.54
N LYS A 275 5.00 15.98 -4.28
CA LYS A 275 5.18 16.25 -5.71
C LYS A 275 5.92 17.56 -5.98
N GLN A 276 6.08 18.40 -4.96
CA GLN A 276 6.76 19.68 -5.11
C GLN A 276 8.29 19.47 -5.04
N PRO A 277 9.10 20.28 -5.74
CA PRO A 277 10.54 20.25 -5.58
C PRO A 277 10.94 20.56 -4.13
N THR A 278 11.78 19.71 -3.55
CA THR A 278 12.31 19.84 -2.19
C THR A 278 13.81 19.51 -2.15
N PRO A 279 14.56 19.94 -1.12
CA PRO A 279 15.99 19.67 -1.05
C PRO A 279 16.29 18.16 -1.02
N VAL A 280 17.29 17.73 -1.78
CA VAL A 280 17.87 16.38 -1.69
C VAL A 280 18.98 16.39 -0.65
N SER A 281 18.70 15.88 0.54
CA SER A 281 19.56 16.03 1.72
C SER A 281 20.61 14.94 1.84
N LEU A 282 20.22 13.66 1.69
CA LEU A 282 21.11 12.53 1.95
C LEU A 282 21.99 12.22 0.76
N SER A 283 23.22 11.73 0.98
CA SER A 283 24.08 11.13 -0.07
C SER A 283 23.46 9.83 -0.62
N LEU A 284 23.98 9.27 -1.73
CA LEU A 284 23.48 7.97 -2.25
C LEU A 284 23.66 6.85 -1.24
N GLU A 285 24.85 6.77 -0.63
CA GLU A 285 25.16 5.77 0.38
C GLU A 285 24.33 5.97 1.65
N ASP A 286 24.16 7.22 2.09
CA ASP A 286 23.37 7.50 3.29
C ASP A 286 21.89 7.23 3.08
N ALA A 287 21.33 7.54 1.90
CA ALA A 287 19.94 7.25 1.56
C ALA A 287 19.66 5.75 1.58
N ASP A 288 20.57 4.93 1.01
CA ASP A 288 20.45 3.47 1.02
C ASP A 288 20.50 2.91 2.44
N LYS A 289 21.50 3.32 3.24
CA LYS A 289 21.62 2.92 4.65
C LYS A 289 20.41 3.35 5.48
N HIS A 290 19.94 4.58 5.26
CA HIS A 290 18.80 5.15 5.97
C HIS A 290 17.50 4.38 5.66
N CYS A 291 17.21 4.11 4.39
CA CYS A 291 16.01 3.37 3.99
C CYS A 291 16.06 1.91 4.46
N ASN A 292 17.22 1.27 4.40
CA ASN A 292 17.40 -0.10 4.91
C ASN A 292 17.21 -0.20 6.43
N ALA A 293 17.65 0.82 7.18
CA ALA A 293 17.46 0.88 8.63
C ALA A 293 16.05 1.37 9.04
N GLY A 294 15.34 2.05 8.13
CA GLY A 294 14.05 2.69 8.38
C GLY A 294 14.11 4.03 9.10
N ALA A 295 15.22 4.33 9.80
CA ALA A 295 15.51 5.63 10.39
C ALA A 295 17.02 5.81 10.58
N SER A 296 17.48 7.05 10.69
CA SER A 296 18.86 7.34 11.09
C SER A 296 19.00 8.70 11.76
N VAL A 297 20.10 8.87 12.48
CA VAL A 297 20.54 10.19 12.98
C VAL A 297 21.21 10.94 11.82
N TRP A 298 20.74 12.16 11.57
CA TRP A 298 21.33 13.05 10.56
C TRP A 298 22.48 13.83 11.18
N LYS A 299 23.68 13.27 11.11
CA LYS A 299 24.89 13.83 11.73
C LYS A 299 25.22 15.24 11.23
N PHE A 300 25.00 15.52 9.95
CA PHE A 300 25.23 16.83 9.34
C PHE A 300 24.28 17.94 9.86
N GLU A 301 23.12 17.56 10.42
CA GLU A 301 22.18 18.48 11.08
C GLU A 301 22.23 18.41 12.62
N SER A 302 23.11 17.58 13.18
CA SER A 302 23.21 17.34 14.61
C SER A 302 24.51 17.90 15.17
N VAL A 303 24.52 18.17 16.47
CA VAL A 303 25.74 18.25 17.27
C VAL A 303 26.05 16.83 17.73
N ASP A 304 26.73 16.04 16.90
CA ASP A 304 26.98 14.61 17.16
C ASP A 304 28.47 14.26 17.11
N ASP A 305 29.08 14.23 18.30
CA ASP A 305 30.42 13.70 18.60
C ASP A 305 30.38 12.81 19.85
N GLY A 306 29.30 12.02 20.02
CA GLY A 306 29.07 11.22 21.23
C GLY A 306 28.57 12.02 22.44
N VAL A 307 28.25 13.30 22.25
CA VAL A 307 27.68 14.17 23.28
C VAL A 307 26.19 13.88 23.45
N LYS A 308 25.74 13.86 24.71
CA LYS A 308 24.32 13.73 25.06
C LYS A 308 23.54 14.96 24.58
N SER A 309 22.49 14.77 23.78
CA SER A 309 21.63 15.85 23.28
C SER A 309 20.69 16.40 24.36
N ASP A 310 20.42 17.70 24.33
CA ASP A 310 19.36 18.33 25.12
C ASP A 310 17.99 18.12 24.47
N VAL A 311 17.96 18.22 23.14
CA VAL A 311 16.74 18.11 22.33
C VAL A 311 16.95 17.18 21.13
N VAL A 312 15.95 16.35 20.86
CA VAL A 312 15.87 15.52 19.66
C VAL A 312 14.73 16.03 18.78
N LEU A 313 15.07 16.46 17.57
CA LEU A 313 14.12 16.86 16.53
C LEU A 313 13.91 15.68 15.60
N VAL A 314 12.66 15.25 15.42
CA VAL A 314 12.33 14.08 14.59
C VAL A 314 11.52 14.51 13.37
N GLY A 315 12.06 14.26 12.19
CA GLY A 315 11.38 14.45 10.90
C GLY A 315 10.82 13.13 10.36
N ILE A 316 9.60 13.17 9.84
CA ILE A 316 8.91 12.02 9.24
C ILE A 316 8.17 12.53 8.00
N GLY A 317 8.56 12.06 6.82
CA GLY A 317 8.05 12.58 5.54
C GLY A 317 8.71 13.88 5.09
N VAL A 318 8.42 14.28 3.85
CA VAL A 318 9.17 15.31 3.12
C VAL A 318 8.97 16.69 3.74
N GLU A 319 7.72 17.13 3.86
CA GLU A 319 7.39 18.48 4.30
C GLU A 319 7.80 18.72 5.74
N VAL A 320 7.58 17.73 6.63
CA VAL A 320 8.00 17.84 8.02
C VAL A 320 9.52 17.82 8.15
N THR A 321 10.21 16.97 7.38
CA THR A 321 11.68 16.91 7.45
C THR A 321 12.33 18.22 7.01
N PHE A 322 11.75 18.89 6.02
CA PHE A 322 12.17 20.23 5.63
C PHE A 322 12.11 21.23 6.81
N GLU A 323 10.98 21.30 7.52
CA GLU A 323 10.81 22.18 8.69
C GLU A 323 11.75 21.81 9.84
N ILE A 324 11.99 20.52 10.06
CA ILE A 324 12.94 20.04 11.07
C ILE A 324 14.37 20.44 10.72
N ALA A 325 14.77 20.38 9.45
CA ALA A 325 16.08 20.87 9.01
C ALA A 325 16.23 22.38 9.23
N VAL A 326 15.16 23.16 9.00
CA VAL A 326 15.15 24.60 9.33
C VAL A 326 15.26 24.81 10.84
N ALA A 327 14.49 24.10 11.66
CA ALA A 327 14.57 24.18 13.11
C ALA A 327 15.96 23.79 13.65
N ALA A 328 16.65 22.87 12.98
CA ALA A 328 18.01 22.48 13.33
C ALA A 328 19.01 23.64 13.21
N LEU A 329 18.71 24.72 12.47
CA LEU A 329 19.52 25.94 12.44
C LEU A 329 19.62 26.63 13.81
N LEU A 330 18.73 26.31 14.77
CA LEU A 330 18.85 26.77 16.15
C LEU A 330 20.23 26.46 16.74
N ARG A 331 20.90 25.37 16.34
CA ARG A 331 22.27 25.05 16.76
C ARG A 331 23.31 26.12 16.40
N LYS A 332 23.03 26.92 15.37
CA LYS A 332 23.88 28.06 14.96
C LYS A 332 23.58 29.33 15.75
N HIS A 333 22.35 29.49 16.22
CA HIS A 333 21.89 30.68 16.95
C HIS A 333 22.04 30.53 18.47
N VAL A 334 21.98 29.29 18.98
CA VAL A 334 22.14 28.94 20.39
C VAL A 334 23.11 27.75 20.48
N PRO A 335 24.43 27.98 20.36
CA PRO A 335 25.42 26.90 20.30
C PRO A 335 25.47 26.01 21.55
N GLU A 336 25.00 26.49 22.70
CA GLU A 336 24.92 25.72 23.94
C GLU A 336 23.81 24.66 23.90
N LEU A 337 22.82 24.81 23.00
CA LEU A 337 21.73 23.85 22.83
C LEU A 337 22.20 22.68 21.97
N ARG A 338 22.36 21.50 22.58
CA ARG A 338 22.81 20.29 21.87
C ARG A 338 21.64 19.64 21.15
N VAL A 339 21.49 19.97 19.88
CA VAL A 339 20.44 19.45 18.99
C VAL A 339 20.87 18.14 18.35
N ARG A 340 20.01 17.12 18.39
CA ARG A 340 20.11 15.91 17.56
C ARG A 340 18.93 15.86 16.59
N VAL A 341 19.20 15.57 15.33
CA VAL A 341 18.18 15.36 14.30
C VAL A 341 18.09 13.88 13.96
N VAL A 342 16.89 13.34 14.03
CA VAL A 342 16.56 11.98 13.61
C VAL A 342 15.53 12.07 12.49
N ASN A 343 15.71 11.28 11.44
CA ASN A 343 14.68 11.10 10.43
C ASN A 343 14.15 9.67 10.48
N VAL A 344 12.86 9.50 10.21
CA VAL A 344 12.20 8.19 10.11
C VAL A 344 11.53 8.07 8.74
N THR A 345 11.95 7.07 7.97
CA THR A 345 11.34 6.68 6.70
C THR A 345 10.31 5.57 6.89
N ASP A 346 10.62 4.51 7.62
CA ASP A 346 9.70 3.37 7.84
C ASP A 346 9.06 3.46 9.22
N LEU A 347 7.75 3.69 9.27
CA LEU A 347 7.03 3.78 10.56
C LEU A 347 6.97 2.46 11.31
N MET A 348 7.14 1.33 10.62
CA MET A 348 7.00 0.01 11.22
C MET A 348 8.14 -0.31 12.19
N ILE A 349 9.29 0.38 12.07
CA ILE A 349 10.40 0.24 13.02
C ILE A 349 10.03 0.77 14.42
N LEU A 350 9.06 1.68 14.50
CA LEU A 350 8.59 2.31 15.75
C LEU A 350 7.53 1.47 16.48
N SER A 351 7.16 0.32 15.91
CA SER A 351 6.25 -0.62 16.57
C SER A 351 6.87 -1.19 17.85
N THR A 352 6.03 -1.72 18.76
CA THR A 352 6.52 -2.35 19.99
C THR A 352 7.49 -3.48 19.65
N SER A 353 8.66 -3.52 20.31
CA SER A 353 9.68 -4.54 20.04
C SER A 353 9.09 -5.96 20.09
N GLY A 354 9.42 -6.78 19.11
CA GLY A 354 8.87 -8.14 18.95
C GLY A 354 7.54 -8.23 18.21
N THR A 355 6.85 -7.12 17.94
CA THR A 355 5.64 -7.12 17.08
C THR A 355 5.97 -7.12 15.58
N GLN A 356 7.17 -6.66 15.21
CA GLN A 356 7.79 -6.78 13.89
C GLN A 356 9.23 -7.29 14.04
N LEU A 357 9.71 -8.02 13.03
CA LEU A 357 11.09 -8.55 12.98
C LEU A 357 12.14 -7.43 13.03
N HIS A 358 11.82 -6.26 12.47
CA HIS A 358 12.73 -5.11 12.35
C HIS A 358 12.33 -3.93 13.27
N ALA A 359 11.43 -4.15 14.23
CA ALA A 359 11.15 -3.13 15.24
C ALA A 359 12.42 -2.82 16.03
N LEU A 360 12.66 -1.53 16.32
CA LEU A 360 13.79 -1.13 17.15
C LEU A 360 13.70 -1.81 18.52
N SER A 361 14.84 -2.26 19.05
CA SER A 361 14.91 -2.77 20.43
C SER A 361 14.73 -1.60 21.41
N VAL A 362 14.03 -1.84 22.53
CA VAL A 362 13.89 -0.87 23.61
C VAL A 362 15.22 -0.72 24.37
N GLU A 363 16.20 -0.06 23.76
CA GLU A 363 17.32 0.55 24.48
C GLU A 363 17.30 2.06 24.17
N VAL A 364 16.27 2.75 24.69
CA VAL A 364 16.19 4.21 24.60
C VAL A 364 16.31 4.77 26.01
N THR A 365 17.49 5.26 26.36
CA THR A 365 17.72 5.96 27.62
C THR A 365 17.09 7.36 27.52
N VAL A 366 15.93 7.53 28.16
CA VAL A 366 15.15 8.77 28.13
C VAL A 366 15.84 9.83 28.99
N HIS A 367 16.65 10.68 28.37
CA HIS A 367 17.22 11.85 29.03
C HIS A 367 17.20 13.13 28.17
N ALA A 368 16.50 13.12 27.04
CA ALA A 368 16.36 14.26 26.14
C ALA A 368 14.88 14.59 25.92
N VAL A 369 14.59 15.86 25.59
CA VAL A 369 13.25 16.27 25.17
C VAL A 369 13.07 15.92 23.69
N TYR A 370 11.98 15.21 23.35
CA TYR A 370 11.67 14.83 21.98
C TYR A 370 10.60 15.76 21.40
N PHE A 371 10.92 16.41 20.29
CA PHE A 371 9.92 17.05 19.43
C PHE A 371 9.73 16.18 18.20
N VAL A 372 8.60 15.47 18.20
CA VAL A 372 8.21 14.61 17.07
C VAL A 372 7.07 15.29 16.33
N TRP A 373 7.34 15.62 15.07
CA TRP A 373 6.32 16.14 14.16
C TRP A 373 5.89 15.01 13.24
N PHE A 374 4.58 14.80 13.16
CA PHE A 374 3.97 13.81 12.29
C PHE A 374 3.28 14.51 11.13
N GLU A 375 3.35 13.93 9.94
CA GLU A 375 2.55 14.37 8.79
C GLU A 375 1.05 14.03 8.96
N TRP A 376 0.63 13.38 10.05
CA TRP A 376 -0.77 12.98 10.22
C TRP A 376 -1.27 13.08 11.67
N TYR A 377 -2.59 12.93 11.79
CA TYR A 377 -3.29 13.03 13.07
C TYR A 377 -3.02 11.82 13.98
N GLN A 378 -2.57 12.11 15.21
CA GLN A 378 -2.53 11.16 16.32
C GLN A 378 -3.88 11.21 17.06
N PRO A 379 -4.73 10.16 17.02
CA PRO A 379 -5.88 10.12 17.90
C PRO A 379 -5.40 10.13 19.36
N LYS A 380 -5.99 11.01 20.18
CA LYS A 380 -5.73 11.02 21.63
C LYS A 380 -5.99 9.60 22.17
N LYS A 381 -4.98 9.03 22.82
CA LYS A 381 -5.10 7.76 23.56
C LYS A 381 -6.07 7.91 24.73
#